data_AF-A0A2J0KVR9-F1
#
_entry.id   AF-A0A2J0KVR9-F1
#
_cell.length_a   1.000
_cell.length_b   1.000
_cell.length_c   1.000
_cell.angle_alpha   90.00
_cell.angle_beta   90.00
_cell.angle_gamma   90.00
#
_symmetry.space_group_name_H-M   'P 1'
#
loop_
_entity.id
_entity.type
_entity.pdbx_description
1 polymer ?
#
loop_
_entity_poly.entity_id
_entity_poly.type
_entity_poly.pdbx_seq_one_letter_code
_entity_poly.pdbx_strand_id
1 'polypeptide(L)'
;MEEQQKSPVKMLWFSFVGVIAIYVFVAYQQITQKNQPISFKTDDLSAPMFIGATILSLILIMAAHYFIPKLLNPTDSKDPKQTLVLQLLQFALSEVAGILGLVLFFSNGSFAQLTVLCAIAFISLISFFPRESTI
;
A
#
# COMPACT_ATOMS: atom_id res chain seq x y z
N MET A 1 0.41 -4.09 -36.65
CA MET A 1 -0.24 -4.15 -35.33
C MET A 1 0.89 -4.03 -34.31
N GLU A 2 1.19 -2.82 -33.87
CA GLU A 2 2.18 -2.61 -32.81
C GLU A 2 1.57 -3.17 -31.53
N GLU A 3 2.18 -4.21 -30.97
CA GLU A 3 1.84 -4.68 -29.64
C GLU A 3 2.03 -3.50 -28.70
N GLN A 4 0.93 -3.01 -28.12
CA GLN A 4 0.95 -2.05 -27.02
C GLN A 4 1.82 -2.64 -25.91
N GLN A 5 3.10 -2.27 -25.90
CA GLN A 5 4.05 -2.69 -24.89
C GLN A 5 3.57 -2.11 -23.57
N LYS A 6 2.83 -2.92 -22.79
CA LYS A 6 2.31 -2.53 -21.48
C LYS A 6 3.52 -2.10 -20.65
N SER A 7 3.55 -0.84 -20.25
CA SER A 7 4.62 -0.30 -19.41
C SER A 7 4.83 -1.23 -18.20
N PRO A 8 6.05 -1.74 -17.95
CA PRO A 8 6.32 -2.65 -16.83
C PRO A 8 5.90 -2.06 -15.49
N VAL A 9 5.87 -0.73 -15.37
CA VAL A 9 5.39 0.03 -14.21
C VAL A 9 3.90 -0.20 -13.95
N LYS A 10 3.06 -0.22 -14.99
CA LYS A 10 1.62 -0.49 -14.86
C LYS A 10 1.39 -1.91 -14.34
N MET A 11 2.15 -2.88 -14.85
CA MET A 11 2.06 -4.28 -14.40
C MET A 11 2.48 -4.43 -12.93
N LEU A 12 3.56 -3.76 -12.52
CA LEU A 12 4.00 -3.70 -11.12
C LEU A 12 2.93 -3.06 -10.23
N TRP A 13 2.35 -1.93 -10.64
CA TRP A 13 1.28 -1.27 -9.92
C TRP A 13 0.09 -2.18 -9.65
N PHE A 14 -0.38 -2.91 -10.68
CA PHE A 14 -1.46 -3.90 -10.50
C PHE A 14 -1.07 -5.04 -9.57
N SER A 15 0.20 -5.44 -9.57
CA SER A 15 0.70 -6.48 -8.66
C SER A 15 0.62 -6.02 -7.20
N PHE A 16 0.99 -4.76 -6.91
CA PHE A 16 0.85 -4.16 -5.58
C PHE A 16 -0.62 -4.08 -5.13
N VAL A 17 -1.54 -3.68 -6.01
CA VAL A 17 -2.98 -3.72 -5.71
C VAL A 17 -3.45 -5.14 -5.39
N GLY A 18 -2.98 -6.14 -6.14
CA GLY A 18 -3.29 -7.55 -5.89
C GLY A 18 -2.79 -8.03 -4.52
N VAL A 19 -1.64 -7.55 -4.07
CA VAL A 19 -1.07 -7.89 -2.76
C VAL A 19 -1.97 -7.40 -1.61
N ILE A 20 -2.57 -6.21 -1.71
CA ILE A 20 -3.57 -5.75 -0.73
C ILE A 20 -4.75 -6.71 -0.63
N ALA A 21 -5.25 -7.20 -1.76
CA ALA A 21 -6.34 -8.17 -1.78
C ALA A 21 -5.93 -9.50 -1.10
N ILE A 22 -4.68 -9.92 -1.29
CA ILE A 22 -4.13 -11.10 -0.62
C ILE A 22 -4.09 -10.92 0.90
N TYR A 23 -3.73 -9.74 1.42
CA TYR A 23 -3.74 -9.49 2.87
C TYR A 23 -5.13 -9.71 3.48
N VAL A 24 -6.16 -9.14 2.84
CA VAL A 24 -7.56 -9.30 3.29
C VAL A 24 -8.01 -10.75 3.18
N PHE A 25 -7.64 -11.44 2.09
CA PHE A 25 -7.97 -12.85 1.89
C PHE A 25 -7.34 -13.76 2.95
N VAL A 26 -6.05 -13.58 3.25
CA VAL A 26 -5.34 -14.35 4.29
C VAL A 26 -5.97 -14.12 5.66
N ALA A 27 -6.30 -12.88 5.99
CA ALA A 27 -6.97 -12.55 7.25
C ALA A 27 -8.36 -13.21 7.34
N TYR A 28 -9.14 -13.13 6.27
CA TYR A 28 -10.46 -13.76 6.19
C TYR A 28 -10.40 -15.29 6.37
N GLN A 29 -9.44 -15.95 5.71
CA GLN A 29 -9.20 -17.38 5.86
C GLN A 29 -8.91 -17.73 7.34
N GLN A 30 -8.06 -16.94 8.00
CA GLN A 30 -7.69 -17.21 9.39
C GLN A 30 -8.88 -17.06 10.36
N ILE A 31 -9.72 -16.04 10.17
CA ILE A 31 -10.95 -15.86 10.97
C ILE A 31 -11.88 -17.08 10.80
N THR A 32 -12.07 -17.51 9.55
CA THR A 32 -12.93 -18.64 9.20
C THR A 32 -12.41 -19.95 9.81
N GLN A 33 -11.10 -20.19 9.75
CA GLN A 33 -10.47 -21.38 10.37
C GLN A 33 -10.61 -21.40 11.89
N LYS A 34 -10.60 -20.23 12.54
CA LYS A 34 -10.77 -20.11 13.98
C LYS A 34 -12.24 -20.11 14.43
N ASN A 35 -13.20 -20.23 13.51
CA ASN A 35 -14.64 -20.07 13.77
C ASN A 35 -14.97 -18.77 14.52
N GLN A 36 -14.19 -17.71 14.28
CA GLN A 36 -14.40 -16.42 14.92
C GLN A 36 -15.40 -15.58 14.10
N PRO A 37 -16.31 -14.82 14.73
CA PRO A 37 -17.13 -13.88 13.99
C PRO A 37 -16.27 -12.75 13.45
N ILE A 38 -16.56 -12.30 12.22
CA ILE A 38 -15.95 -11.10 11.66
C ILE A 38 -16.49 -9.91 12.46
N SER A 39 -15.67 -9.39 13.37
CA SER A 39 -16.01 -8.21 14.16
C SER A 39 -15.37 -6.98 13.55
N PHE A 40 -16.20 -5.97 13.29
CA PHE A 40 -15.73 -4.63 12.93
C PHE A 40 -15.54 -3.72 14.16
N LYS A 41 -15.60 -4.27 15.37
CA LYS A 41 -15.31 -3.52 16.59
C LYS A 41 -13.80 -3.39 16.77
N THR A 42 -13.36 -2.20 17.10
CA THR A 42 -12.00 -1.92 17.57
C THR A 42 -12.00 -2.03 19.09
N ASP A 43 -11.28 -2.98 19.66
CA ASP A 43 -11.14 -3.08 21.11
C ASP A 43 -10.29 -1.90 21.63
N ASP A 44 -10.77 -1.21 22.68
CA ASP A 44 -10.17 0.01 23.24
C ASP A 44 -8.68 -0.17 23.63
N LEU A 45 -8.30 -1.38 24.06
CA LEU A 45 -6.91 -1.72 24.40
C LEU A 45 -5.93 -1.62 23.23
N SER A 46 -6.41 -1.73 21.99
CA SER A 46 -5.60 -1.67 20.77
C SER A 46 -5.53 -0.28 20.12
N ALA A 47 -6.26 0.70 20.67
CA ALA A 47 -6.38 2.04 20.08
C ALA A 47 -5.04 2.79 19.95
N PRO A 48 -4.12 2.79 20.93
CA PRO A 48 -2.84 3.50 20.79
C PRO A 48 -1.95 2.95 19.67
N MET A 49 -1.89 1.62 19.54
CA MET A 49 -1.14 0.95 18.48
C MET A 49 -1.73 1.23 17.11
N PHE A 50 -3.06 1.19 16.99
CA PHE A 50 -3.76 1.51 15.74
C PHE A 50 -3.55 2.97 15.32
N ILE A 51 -3.65 3.91 16.25
CA ILE A 51 -3.40 5.33 16.00
C ILE A 51 -1.93 5.53 15.57
N GLY A 52 -0.98 4.93 16.29
CA GLY A 52 0.44 5.00 15.95
C GLY A 52 0.74 4.45 14.55
N ALA A 53 0.19 3.28 14.21
CA ALA A 53 0.34 2.68 12.88
C ALA A 53 -0.27 3.55 11.79
N THR A 54 -1.44 4.16 12.06
CA THR A 54 -2.12 5.07 11.11
C THR A 54 -1.29 6.33 10.88
N ILE A 55 -0.80 6.98 11.94
CA ILE A 55 0.03 8.18 11.84
C ILE A 55 1.32 7.88 11.08
N LEU A 56 2.01 6.79 11.43
CA LEU A 56 3.25 6.38 10.76
C LEU A 56 3.01 6.12 9.26
N SER A 57 1.91 5.42 8.93
CA SER A 57 1.52 5.16 7.55
C SER A 57 1.30 6.45 6.75
N LEU A 58 0.55 7.39 7.32
CA LEU A 58 0.27 8.68 6.68
C LEU A 58 1.55 9.49 6.47
N ILE A 59 2.46 9.53 7.45
CA ILE A 59 3.76 10.22 7.32
C ILE A 59 4.57 9.63 6.16
N LEU A 60 4.64 8.30 6.06
CA LEU A 60 5.40 7.63 4.99
C LEU A 60 4.77 7.86 3.61
N ILE A 61 3.44 7.82 3.51
CA ILE A 61 2.70 8.13 2.27
C ILE A 61 2.91 9.58 1.86
N MET A 62 2.83 10.53 2.80
CA MET A 62 3.10 11.94 2.54
C MET A 62 4.55 12.17 2.11
N ALA A 63 5.50 11.48 2.74
CA ALA A 63 6.90 11.55 2.35
C ALA A 63 7.10 11.02 0.93
N ALA A 64 6.46 9.90 0.58
CA ALA A 64 6.46 9.37 -0.78
C ALA A 64 5.87 10.37 -1.78
N HIS A 65 4.74 11.00 -1.44
CA HIS A 65 4.04 11.95 -2.31
C HIS A 65 4.83 13.25 -2.52
N TYR A 66 5.55 13.73 -1.51
CA TYR A 66 6.22 15.04 -1.56
C TYR A 66 7.68 14.97 -1.99
N PHE A 67 8.44 13.97 -1.54
CA PHE A 67 9.88 13.88 -1.78
C PHE A 67 10.22 13.13 -3.06
N ILE A 68 9.52 12.04 -3.39
CA ILE A 68 9.86 11.22 -4.56
C ILE A 68 9.70 11.99 -5.88
N PRO A 69 8.60 12.76 -6.10
CA PRO A 69 8.49 13.59 -7.31
C PRO A 69 9.58 14.66 -7.42
N LYS A 70 10.06 15.21 -6.29
CA LYS A 70 11.17 16.18 -6.28
C LYS A 70 12.51 15.54 -6.60
N LEU A 71 12.70 14.27 -6.22
CA LEU A 71 13.87 13.48 -6.59
C LEU A 71 13.83 13.01 -8.05
N LEU A 72 12.63 12.94 -8.63
CA LEU A 72 12.38 12.70 -10.06
C LEU A 72 12.52 13.98 -10.92
N ASN A 73 13.00 15.10 -10.36
CA ASN A 73 13.11 16.35 -11.10
C ASN A 73 13.94 16.15 -12.40
N PRO A 74 13.45 16.67 -13.53
CA PRO A 74 13.96 16.34 -14.87
C PRO A 74 15.33 16.94 -15.21
N THR A 75 15.98 17.63 -14.27
CA THR A 75 17.18 18.41 -14.52
C THR A 75 18.48 17.61 -14.44
N ASP A 76 18.51 16.43 -13.79
CA ASP A 76 19.80 15.77 -13.48
C ASP A 76 19.95 14.27 -13.83
N SER A 77 18.95 13.53 -14.29
CA SER A 77 19.22 12.21 -14.91
C SER A 77 18.05 11.66 -15.72
N LYS A 78 18.32 11.36 -16.99
CA LYS A 78 17.44 10.57 -17.88
C LYS A 78 17.67 9.07 -17.71
N ASP A 79 18.02 8.59 -16.51
CA ASP A 79 18.21 7.13 -16.32
C ASP A 79 16.85 6.47 -16.06
N PRO A 80 16.31 5.69 -17.01
CA PRO A 80 15.05 4.98 -16.82
C PRO A 80 15.09 4.03 -15.62
N LYS A 81 16.27 3.57 -15.19
CA LYS A 81 16.42 2.74 -13.99
C LYS A 81 16.16 3.52 -12.72
N GLN A 82 16.64 4.76 -12.62
CA GLN A 82 16.42 5.60 -11.44
C GLN A 82 14.93 5.96 -11.30
N THR A 83 14.26 6.27 -12.41
CA THR A 83 12.81 6.49 -12.44
C THR A 83 12.03 5.26 -11.98
N LEU A 84 12.39 4.07 -12.47
CA LEU A 84 11.78 2.81 -12.06
C LEU A 84 11.96 2.55 -10.57
N VAL A 85 13.18 2.73 -10.03
CA VAL A 85 13.49 2.51 -8.60
C VAL A 85 12.68 3.46 -7.71
N LEU A 86 12.58 4.73 -8.10
CA LEU A 86 11.82 5.72 -7.34
C LEU A 86 10.31 5.43 -7.36
N GLN A 87 9.76 4.96 -8.49
CA GLN A 87 8.37 4.49 -8.57
C GLN A 87 8.13 3.23 -7.73
N LEU A 88 9.06 2.26 -7.75
CA LEU A 88 9.00 1.08 -6.90
C LEU A 88 9.02 1.46 -5.41
N LEU A 89 9.86 2.41 -5.02
CA LEU A 89 9.91 2.93 -3.66
C LEU A 89 8.58 3.57 -3.25
N GLN A 90 7.93 4.30 -4.16
CA GLN A 90 6.63 4.92 -3.93
C GLN A 90 5.51 3.88 -3.72
N PHE A 91 5.52 2.80 -4.50
CA PHE A 91 4.58 1.69 -4.31
C PHE A 91 4.86 0.96 -2.99
N ALA A 92 6.12 0.68 -2.68
CA ALA A 92 6.51 0.04 -1.42
C ALA A 92 6.11 0.86 -0.19
N LEU A 93 6.27 2.19 -0.22
CA LEU A 93 5.86 3.06 0.87
C LEU A 93 4.33 3.11 1.03
N SER A 94 3.58 2.98 -0.06
CA SER A 94 2.11 2.90 -0.01
C SER A 94 1.62 1.60 0.63
N GLU A 95 2.33 0.49 0.41
CA GLU A 95 2.03 -0.81 1.00
C GLU A 95 2.22 -0.87 2.51
N VAL A 96 3.07 -0.02 3.09
CA VAL A 96 3.40 -0.07 4.53
C VAL A 96 2.14 -0.02 5.39
N ALA A 97 1.13 0.75 4.99
CA ALA A 97 -0.15 0.79 5.70
C ALA A 97 -0.81 -0.60 5.71
N GLY A 98 -0.94 -1.26 4.57
CA GLY A 98 -1.52 -2.61 4.46
C GLY A 98 -0.75 -3.65 5.28
N ILE A 99 0.58 -3.60 5.24
CA ILE A 99 1.45 -4.48 6.03
C ILE A 99 1.24 -4.25 7.54
N LEU A 100 1.21 -2.99 7.99
CA LEU A 100 0.93 -2.65 9.39
C LEU A 100 -0.47 -3.11 9.81
N GLY A 101 -1.46 -3.00 8.91
CA GLY A 101 -2.80 -3.54 9.12
C GLY A 101 -2.79 -5.05 9.35
N LEU A 102 -2.00 -5.78 8.56
CA LEU A 102 -1.84 -7.22 8.71
C LEU A 102 -1.14 -7.59 10.02
N VAL A 103 -0.12 -6.84 10.42
CA VAL A 103 0.58 -7.02 11.70
C VAL A 103 -0.37 -6.79 12.88
N LEU A 104 -1.16 -5.71 12.86
CA LEU A 104 -2.16 -5.43 13.91
C LEU A 104 -3.25 -6.49 13.95
N PHE A 105 -3.69 -6.99 12.80
CA PHE A 105 -4.63 -8.08 12.72
C PHE A 105 -4.09 -9.37 13.36
N PHE A 106 -2.84 -9.76 13.08
CA PHE A 106 -2.25 -10.93 13.73
C PHE A 106 -1.99 -10.74 15.23
N SER A 107 -1.75 -9.49 15.67
CA SER A 107 -1.47 -9.18 17.07
C SER A 107 -2.76 -9.13 17.91
N ASN A 108 -3.80 -8.48 17.40
CA ASN A 108 -4.99 -8.12 18.17
C ASN A 108 -6.30 -8.71 17.61
N GLY A 109 -6.25 -9.41 16.47
CA GLY A 109 -7.43 -10.02 15.84
C GLY A 109 -8.42 -9.04 15.18
N SER A 110 -8.10 -7.74 15.12
CA SER A 110 -9.04 -6.72 14.64
C SER A 110 -9.07 -6.63 13.11
N PHE A 111 -10.10 -7.22 12.51
CA PHE A 111 -10.34 -7.14 11.06
C PHE A 111 -10.67 -5.71 10.58
N ALA A 112 -11.28 -4.90 11.46
CA ALA A 112 -11.57 -3.49 11.19
C ALA A 112 -10.29 -2.68 10.91
N GLN A 113 -9.28 -2.83 11.78
CA GLN A 113 -8.01 -2.09 11.67
C GLN A 113 -7.26 -2.45 10.39
N LEU A 114 -7.22 -3.74 10.06
CA LEU A 114 -6.69 -4.22 8.78
C LEU A 114 -7.42 -3.57 7.61
N THR A 115 -8.75 -3.59 7.61
CA THR A 115 -9.55 -3.06 6.51
C THR A 115 -9.28 -1.58 6.29
N VAL A 116 -9.21 -0.78 7.36
CA VAL A 116 -8.93 0.66 7.27
C VAL A 116 -7.53 0.91 6.72
N LEU A 117 -6.51 0.22 7.23
CA LEU A 117 -5.13 0.43 6.79
C LEU A 117 -4.88 -0.08 5.36
N CYS A 118 -5.53 -1.18 4.96
CA CYS A 118 -5.56 -1.63 3.56
C CYS A 118 -6.27 -0.63 2.65
N ALA A 119 -7.36 0.00 3.10
CA ALA A 119 -8.03 1.04 2.34
C ALA A 119 -7.13 2.27 2.15
N ILE A 120 -6.38 2.68 3.19
CA ILE A 120 -5.38 3.76 3.10
C ILE A 120 -4.29 3.40 2.09
N ALA A 121 -3.73 2.18 2.16
CA ALA A 121 -2.73 1.69 1.20
C ALA A 121 -3.26 1.73 -0.24
N PHE A 122 -4.50 1.27 -0.44
CA PHE A 122 -5.14 1.22 -1.75
C PHE A 122 -5.41 2.62 -2.33
N ILE A 123 -5.93 3.55 -1.52
CA ILE A 123 -6.14 4.95 -1.92
C ILE A 123 -4.80 5.62 -2.27
N SER A 124 -3.74 5.32 -1.51
CA SER A 124 -2.39 5.80 -1.81
C SER A 124 -1.89 5.28 -3.16
N LEU A 125 -2.03 3.97 -3.42
CA LEU A 125 -1.66 3.37 -4.71
C LEU A 125 -2.44 3.99 -5.88
N ILE A 126 -3.76 4.20 -5.74
CA ILE A 126 -4.57 4.90 -6.77
C ILE A 126 -4.00 6.29 -7.07
N SER A 127 -3.63 7.02 -6.04
CA SER A 127 -3.05 8.36 -6.18
C SER A 127 -1.70 8.35 -6.92
N PHE A 128 -1.01 7.22 -6.91
CA PHE A 128 0.27 6.99 -7.60
C PHE A 128 0.15 6.20 -8.90
N PHE A 129 -1.05 6.10 -9.48
CA PHE A 129 -1.23 5.39 -10.74
C PHE A 129 -0.32 5.98 -11.84
N PRO A 130 0.51 5.15 -12.50
CA PRO A 130 1.42 5.61 -13.54
C PRO A 130 0.64 6.10 -14.77
N ARG A 131 0.66 7.42 -15.00
CA ARG A 131 0.02 8.08 -16.16
C ARG A 131 0.87 7.91 -17.41
N GLU A 132 0.23 7.97 -18.58
CA GLU A 132 0.85 7.69 -19.88
C GLU A 132 2.00 8.63 -20.28
N SER A 133 2.18 9.75 -19.58
CA SER A 133 3.25 10.72 -19.80
C SER A 133 4.59 10.38 -19.12
N THR A 134 4.76 9.18 -18.58
CA THR A 134 5.91 8.82 -17.72
C THR A 134 6.93 7.88 -18.37
N ILE A 135 7.01 7.88 -19.70
CA ILE A 135 8.12 7.29 -20.49
C ILE A 135 8.43 8.24 -21.64
#